data_AF-A0A0C2MMG5-F1
#
_entry.id   AF-A0A0C2MMG5-F1
#
_cell.length_a   1.000
_cell.length_b   1.000
_cell.length_c   1.000
_cell.angle_alpha   90.00
_cell.angle_beta   90.00
_cell.angle_gamma   90.00
#
_symmetry.space_group_name_H-M   'P 1'
#
loop_
_entity.id
_entity.type
_entity.pdbx_description
1 polymer ?
#
loop_
_entity_poly.entity_id
_entity_poly.type
_entity_poly.pdbx_seq_one_letter_code
_entity_poly.pdbx_strand_id
1 'polypeptide(L)'
;MIGQIEEFEDTKQSFAEYFDRFSNWVEVNCIATEKHAKTFLAVVGRKTFGFLKTLFKGGDIRKLHKEELTWMCLNHFNQKPLFMADRYQFWTTTKMDSQSTKEKNLSIQELVWRRELCVISARGAAR
;
A
#
# COMPACT_ATOMS: atom_id res chain seq x y z
N MET A 1 20.76 -21.90 4.34
CA MET A 1 19.68 -20.90 4.17
C MET A 1 20.27 -19.70 3.47
N ILE A 2 19.65 -19.24 2.38
CA ILE A 2 20.14 -18.10 1.60
C ILE A 2 19.53 -16.84 2.21
N GLY A 3 20.38 -16.04 2.86
CA GLY A 3 20.15 -14.64 3.21
C GLY A 3 19.00 -14.34 4.17
N GLN A 4 19.14 -13.24 4.92
CA GLN A 4 18.03 -12.61 5.63
C GLN A 4 17.52 -11.46 4.74
N ILE A 5 16.22 -11.43 4.48
CA ILE A 5 15.60 -10.27 3.85
C ILE A 5 15.39 -9.18 4.92
N GLU A 6 15.61 -7.93 4.54
CA GLU A 6 15.49 -6.78 5.42
C GLU A 6 14.04 -6.53 5.84
N GLU A 7 13.85 -5.90 7.00
CA GLU A 7 12.52 -5.54 7.48
C GLU A 7 11.83 -4.54 6.53
N PHE A 8 10.50 -4.58 6.49
CA PHE A 8 9.73 -3.62 5.70
C PHE A 8 9.84 -2.21 6.28
N GLU A 9 10.26 -1.25 5.45
CA GLU A 9 10.35 0.16 5.79
C GLU A 9 9.54 1.01 4.80
N ASP A 10 8.48 1.62 5.30
CA ASP A 10 7.47 2.38 4.53
C ASP A 10 8.06 3.62 3.82
N THR A 11 9.23 4.10 4.25
CA THR A 11 9.90 5.28 3.68
C THR A 11 10.79 4.96 2.49
N LYS A 12 11.23 3.70 2.33
CA LYS A 12 12.26 3.33 1.33
C LYS A 12 11.69 2.59 0.13
N GLN A 13 10.63 1.82 0.31
CA GLN A 13 10.08 0.96 -0.74
C GLN A 13 8.57 0.82 -0.59
N SER A 14 7.89 0.59 -1.71
CA SER A 14 6.47 0.27 -1.70
C SER A 14 6.22 -1.13 -1.13
N PHE A 15 5.03 -1.35 -0.57
CA PHE A 15 4.66 -2.68 -0.07
C PHE A 15 4.66 -3.75 -1.18
N ALA A 16 4.30 -3.37 -2.42
CA ALA A 16 4.32 -4.27 -3.57
C ALA A 16 5.73 -4.77 -3.90
N GLU A 17 6.71 -3.87 -3.98
CA GLU A 17 8.11 -4.23 -4.24
C GLU A 17 8.69 -5.13 -3.15
N TYR A 18 8.34 -4.85 -1.88
CA TYR A 18 8.74 -5.71 -0.77
C TYR A 18 8.13 -7.10 -0.86
N PHE A 19 6.86 -7.19 -1.26
CA PHE A 19 6.18 -8.47 -1.43
C PHE A 19 6.81 -9.32 -2.54
N ASP A 20 7.21 -8.71 -3.66
CA ASP A 20 7.92 -9.41 -4.74
C ASP A 20 9.28 -9.93 -4.27
N ARG A 21 10.05 -9.12 -3.52
CA ARG A 21 11.30 -9.58 -2.88
C ARG A 21 11.05 -10.77 -1.96
N PHE A 22 9.97 -10.73 -1.18
CA PHE A 22 9.59 -11.83 -0.29
C PHE A 22 9.20 -13.09 -1.07
N SER A 23 8.44 -12.97 -2.17
CA SER A 23 8.06 -14.12 -2.99
C SER A 23 9.28 -14.80 -3.60
N ASN A 24 10.20 -14.02 -4.18
CA ASN A 24 11.45 -14.53 -4.72
C ASN A 24 12.29 -15.25 -3.65
N TRP A 25 12.36 -14.69 -2.43
CA TRP A 25 13.09 -15.31 -1.33
C TRP A 25 12.43 -16.61 -0.84
N VAL A 26 11.10 -16.67 -0.81
CA VAL A 26 10.33 -17.87 -0.46
C VAL A 26 10.54 -19.00 -1.47
N GLU A 27 10.57 -18.67 -2.76
CA GLU A 27 10.81 -19.63 -3.85
C GLU A 27 12.22 -20.21 -3.79
N VAL A 28 13.23 -19.35 -3.62
CA VAL A 28 14.64 -19.77 -3.51
C VAL A 28 14.88 -20.66 -2.29
N ASN A 29 14.15 -20.45 -1.19
CA ASN A 29 14.26 -21.27 0.01
C ASN A 29 13.30 -22.47 0.04
N CYS A 30 12.54 -22.72 -1.03
CA CYS A 30 11.58 -23.84 -1.16
C CYS A 30 10.68 -24.03 0.06
N ILE A 31 10.15 -22.93 0.61
CA ILE A 31 9.33 -22.96 1.83
C ILE A 31 7.95 -23.53 1.48
N ALA A 32 7.43 -24.44 2.31
CA ALA A 32 6.06 -24.96 2.15
C ALA A 32 5.02 -23.83 2.29
N THR A 33 3.96 -23.87 1.48
CA THR A 33 2.88 -22.86 1.44
C THR A 33 2.23 -22.62 2.80
N GLU A 34 2.04 -23.67 3.60
CA GLU A 34 1.52 -23.59 4.97
C GLU A 34 2.37 -22.72 5.92
N LYS A 35 3.67 -22.58 5.61
CA LYS A 35 4.62 -21.81 6.42
C LYS A 35 4.80 -20.40 5.89
N HIS A 36 4.35 -20.07 4.69
CA HIS A 36 4.56 -18.74 4.08
C HIS A 36 4.04 -17.60 4.96
N ALA A 37 2.83 -17.72 5.50
CA ALA A 37 2.25 -16.69 6.37
C ALA A 37 3.06 -16.51 7.67
N LYS A 38 3.49 -17.62 8.29
CA LYS A 38 4.32 -17.59 9.52
C LYS A 38 5.70 -17.00 9.24
N THR A 39 6.31 -17.35 8.12
CA THR A 39 7.60 -16.82 7.71
C THR A 39 7.51 -15.34 7.36
N PHE A 40 6.45 -14.90 6.69
CA PHE A 40 6.20 -13.49 6.42
C PHE A 40 6.10 -12.70 7.73
N LEU A 41 5.30 -13.17 8.69
CA LEU A 41 5.15 -12.53 10.01
C LEU A 41 6.46 -12.44 10.79
N ALA A 42 7.38 -13.39 10.59
CA ALA A 42 8.70 -13.37 11.24
C ALA A 42 9.64 -12.33 10.65
N VAL A 43 9.43 -11.95 9.39
CA VAL A 43 10.37 -11.16 8.58
C VAL A 43 9.96 -9.69 8.48
N VAL A 44 8.66 -9.41 8.49
CA VAL A 44 8.03 -8.09 8.25
C VAL A 44 8.38 -6.99 9.27
N GLY A 45 9.06 -7.35 10.36
CA GLY A 45 9.52 -6.41 11.38
C GLY A 45 8.44 -6.00 12.39
N ARG A 46 8.88 -5.41 13.50
CA ARG A 46 8.03 -5.20 14.70
C ARG A 46 6.89 -4.20 14.47
N LYS A 47 7.16 -3.13 13.72
CA LYS A 47 6.19 -2.05 13.44
C LYS A 47 5.03 -2.56 12.59
N THR A 48 5.36 -3.17 11.46
CA THR A 48 4.39 -3.68 10.49
C THR A 48 3.63 -4.88 11.06
N PHE A 49 4.27 -5.72 11.88
CA PHE A 49 3.57 -6.76 12.63
C PHE A 49 2.51 -6.19 13.59
N GLY A 50 2.85 -5.12 14.34
CA GLY A 50 1.90 -4.42 15.21
C GLY A 50 0.72 -3.84 14.42
N PHE A 51 0.99 -3.27 13.25
CA PHE A 51 -0.03 -2.74 12.34
C PHE A 51 -0.96 -3.85 11.82
N LEU A 52 -0.40 -4.96 11.32
CA LEU A 52 -1.18 -6.13 10.90
C LEU A 52 -2.07 -6.63 12.04
N LYS A 53 -1.56 -6.69 13.27
CA LYS A 53 -2.35 -7.09 14.45
C LYS A 53 -3.53 -6.16 14.72
N THR A 54 -3.36 -4.86 14.53
CA THR A 54 -4.45 -3.88 14.63
C THR A 54 -5.50 -4.08 13.53
N LEU A 55 -5.06 -4.40 12.30
CA LEU A 55 -5.97 -4.70 11.19
C LEU A 55 -6.81 -5.94 11.45
N PHE A 56 -6.21 -6.99 12.02
CA PHE A 56 -6.88 -8.29 12.22
C PHE A 56 -7.79 -8.36 13.45
N LYS A 57 -7.94 -7.29 14.26
CA LYS A 57 -8.90 -7.15 15.38
C LYS A 57 -9.18 -8.44 16.19
N GLY A 58 -8.15 -9.23 16.48
CA GLY A 58 -8.24 -10.44 17.33
C GLY A 58 -8.36 -11.78 16.61
N GLY A 59 -8.36 -11.81 15.27
CA GLY A 59 -8.21 -13.04 14.49
C GLY A 59 -6.81 -13.65 14.63
N ASP A 60 -6.72 -14.98 14.54
CA ASP A 60 -5.46 -15.71 14.66
C ASP A 60 -4.66 -15.57 13.35
N ILE A 61 -3.86 -14.50 13.25
CA ILE A 61 -3.09 -14.09 12.04
C ILE A 61 -2.22 -15.23 11.48
N ARG A 62 -1.87 -16.19 12.34
CA ARG A 62 -1.07 -17.37 12.01
C ARG A 62 -1.81 -18.42 11.19
N LYS A 63 -3.14 -18.33 11.08
CA LYS A 63 -4.00 -19.26 10.33
C LYS A 63 -4.44 -18.70 8.99
N LEU A 64 -4.11 -17.44 8.68
CA LEU A 64 -4.50 -16.82 7.41
C LEU A 64 -3.68 -17.35 6.23
N HIS A 65 -4.35 -17.50 5.09
CA HIS A 65 -3.71 -17.88 3.84
C HIS A 65 -2.84 -16.74 3.30
N LYS A 66 -1.76 -17.08 2.59
CA LYS A 66 -0.82 -16.10 2.00
C LYS A 66 -1.56 -15.08 1.12
N GLU A 67 -2.51 -15.53 0.32
CA GLU A 67 -3.25 -14.69 -0.63
C GLU A 67 -4.12 -13.65 0.07
N GLU A 68 -4.81 -14.06 1.13
CA GLU A 68 -5.70 -13.19 1.91
C GLU A 68 -4.90 -12.12 2.65
N LEU A 69 -3.74 -12.49 3.19
CA LEU A 69 -2.78 -11.56 3.78
C LEU A 69 -2.28 -10.54 2.75
N THR A 70 -1.94 -11.01 1.55
CA THR A 70 -1.42 -10.18 0.46
C THR A 70 -2.46 -9.18 -0.01
N TRP A 71 -3.69 -9.66 -0.22
CA TRP A 71 -4.82 -8.81 -0.64
C TRP A 71 -5.14 -7.74 0.39
N MET A 72 -5.18 -8.08 1.68
CA MET A 72 -5.45 -7.11 2.74
C MET A 72 -4.32 -6.07 2.86
N CYS A 73 -3.07 -6.49 2.76
CA CYS A 73 -1.96 -5.55 2.80
C CYS A 73 -1.97 -4.63 1.59
N LEU A 74 -2.16 -5.15 0.37
CA LEU A 74 -2.26 -4.33 -0.84
C LEU A 74 -3.42 -3.34 -0.75
N ASN A 75 -4.61 -3.76 -0.29
CA ASN A 75 -5.73 -2.85 -0.13
C ASN A 75 -5.49 -1.75 0.91
N HIS A 76 -4.71 -2.03 1.96
CA HIS A 76 -4.42 -1.06 3.01
C HIS A 76 -3.27 -0.10 2.64
N PHE A 77 -2.19 -0.60 2.06
CA PHE A 77 -1.05 0.22 1.64
C PHE A 77 -1.32 0.97 0.32
N ASN A 78 -2.18 0.46 -0.55
CA ASN A 78 -2.72 1.19 -1.71
C ASN A 78 -4.11 1.78 -1.43
N GLN A 79 -4.43 2.17 -0.20
CA GLN A 79 -5.69 2.86 0.06
C GLN A 79 -5.80 4.08 -0.86
N LYS A 80 -6.76 3.98 -1.78
CA LYS A 80 -7.13 5.03 -2.72
C LYS A 80 -7.29 6.33 -1.92
N PRO A 81 -6.66 7.45 -2.33
CA PRO A 81 -6.75 8.69 -1.58
C PRO A 81 -8.21 9.00 -1.29
N LEU A 82 -8.51 9.25 -0.01
CA LEU A 82 -9.86 9.50 0.46
C LEU A 82 -10.39 10.73 -0.29
N PHE A 83 -11.54 10.60 -0.96
CA PHE A 83 -12.19 11.67 -1.73
C PHE A 83 -12.28 13.01 -0.98
N MET A 84 -12.40 12.96 0.36
CA MET A 84 -12.45 14.15 1.21
C MET A 84 -11.11 14.87 1.34
N ALA A 85 -9.99 14.15 1.32
CA ALA A 85 -8.66 14.74 1.32
C ALA A 85 -8.40 15.52 0.03
N ASP A 86 -8.79 14.95 -1.12
CA ASP A 86 -8.67 15.62 -2.43
C ASP A 86 -9.56 16.86 -2.51
N ARG A 87 -10.80 16.78 -2.00
CA ARG A 87 -11.71 17.94 -1.95
C ARG A 87 -11.20 19.03 -1.03
N TYR A 88 -10.60 18.66 0.09
CA TYR A 88 -9.97 19.59 1.02
C TYR A 88 -8.74 20.27 0.39
N GLN A 89 -7.90 19.53 -0.33
CA GLN A 89 -6.76 20.09 -1.09
C GLN A 89 -7.21 21.03 -2.21
N PHE A 90 -8.26 20.68 -2.94
CA PHE A 90 -8.86 21.56 -3.94
C PHE A 90 -9.35 22.88 -3.32
N TRP A 91 -10.08 22.78 -2.22
CA TRP A 91 -10.65 23.94 -1.54
C TRP A 91 -9.58 24.84 -0.91
N THR A 92 -8.54 24.26 -0.30
CA THR A 92 -7.41 25.01 0.28
C THR A 92 -6.55 25.69 -0.79
N THR A 93 -6.27 25.02 -1.90
CA THR A 93 -5.53 25.60 -3.06
C THR A 93 -6.29 26.76 -3.69
N THR A 94 -7.63 26.66 -3.76
CA THR A 94 -8.48 27.74 -4.31
C THR A 94 -8.49 28.97 -3.40
N LYS A 95 -8.41 28.78 -2.07
CA LYS A 95 -8.48 29.86 -1.07
C LYS A 95 -7.15 30.58 -0.79
N MET A 96 -6.04 30.10 -1.34
CA MET A 96 -4.72 30.63 -1.00
C MET A 96 -4.41 31.90 -1.80
N ASP A 97 -4.84 33.07 -1.33
CA ASP A 97 -4.80 34.36 -2.07
C ASP A 97 -3.41 34.88 -2.45
N SER A 98 -2.33 34.33 -1.88
CA SER A 98 -0.96 34.75 -2.14
C SER A 98 -0.33 34.20 -3.43
N GLN A 99 -0.99 33.27 -4.13
CA GLN A 99 -0.47 32.66 -5.36
C GLN A 99 -1.01 33.32 -6.64
N SER A 100 -0.21 33.31 -7.70
CA SER A 100 -0.62 33.76 -9.03
C SER A 100 -1.79 32.91 -9.54
N THR A 101 -2.76 33.53 -10.21
CA THR A 101 -3.94 32.84 -10.76
C THR A 101 -3.57 31.69 -11.70
N LYS A 102 -2.43 31.79 -12.40
CA LYS A 102 -1.92 30.73 -13.27
C LYS A 102 -1.46 29.49 -12.50
N GLU A 103 -0.76 29.68 -11.38
CA GLU A 103 -0.24 28.60 -10.55
C GLU A 103 -1.36 27.82 -9.88
N LYS A 104 -2.39 28.52 -9.41
CA LYS A 104 -3.61 27.90 -8.87
C LYS A 104 -4.30 27.03 -9.90
N ASN A 105 -4.49 27.54 -11.12
CA ASN A 105 -5.15 26.80 -12.19
C ASN A 105 -4.37 25.55 -12.61
N LEU A 106 -3.04 25.62 -12.66
CA LEU A 106 -2.19 24.45 -12.95
C LEU A 106 -2.31 23.38 -11.85
N SER A 107 -2.23 23.79 -10.59
CA SER A 107 -2.36 22.87 -9.45
C SER A 107 -3.74 22.20 -9.42
N ILE A 108 -4.80 22.96 -9.74
CA ILE A 108 -6.16 22.44 -9.88
C ILE A 108 -6.26 21.43 -11.02
N GLN A 109 -5.66 21.73 -12.18
CA GLN A 109 -5.62 20.80 -13.31
C GLN A 109 -4.96 19.49 -12.89
N GLU A 110 -3.77 19.53 -12.28
CA GLU A 110 -3.05 18.32 -11.84
C GLU A 110 -3.89 17.43 -10.89
N LEU A 111 -4.64 18.04 -9.96
CA LEU A 111 -5.56 17.32 -9.08
C LEU A 111 -6.71 16.66 -9.86
N VAL A 112 -7.22 17.31 -10.90
CA VAL A 112 -8.25 16.74 -11.80
C VAL A 112 -7.67 15.57 -12.61
N TRP A 113 -6.47 15.71 -13.18
CA TRP A 113 -5.80 14.65 -13.94
C TRP A 113 -5.51 13.42 -13.09
N ARG A 114 -5.06 13.58 -11.82
CA ARG A 114 -4.87 12.44 -10.89
C ARG A 114 -6.17 11.67 -10.66
N ARG A 115 -7.31 12.36 -10.60
CA ARG A 115 -8.61 11.73 -10.42
C ARG A 115 -9.04 10.93 -11.65
N GLU A 116 -8.85 11.48 -12.86
CA GLU A 116 -9.20 10.77 -14.10
C GLU A 116 -8.36 9.51 -14.30
N LEU A 117 -7.05 9.58 -14.05
CA LEU A 117 -6.16 8.41 -14.10
C LEU A 117 -6.59 7.31 -13.10
N CYS A 118 -7.06 7.71 -11.92
CA CYS A 118 -7.53 6.79 -10.89
C CYS A 118 -8.90 6.15 -11.23
N VAL A 119 -9.77 6.85 -11.96
CA VAL A 119 -11.04 6.33 -12.49
C VAL A 119 -10.80 5.38 -13.66
N ILE A 120 -9.84 5.70 -14.54
CA ILE A 120 -9.47 4.87 -15.69
C ILE A 120 -8.84 3.54 -15.21
N SER A 121 -7.91 3.58 -14.26
CA SER A 121 -7.33 2.38 -13.63
C SER A 121 -8.41 1.48 -12.98
N ALA A 122 -9.37 2.07 -12.28
CA ALA A 122 -10.45 1.32 -11.64
C ALA A 122 -11.48 0.73 -12.62
N ARG A 123 -11.67 1.33 -13.79
CA ARG A 123 -12.51 0.79 -14.86
C ARG A 123 -11.80 -0.31 -15.66
N GLY A 124 -10.48 -0.24 -15.78
CA GLY A 124 -9.66 -1.28 -16.42
C GLY A 124 -9.57 -2.59 -15.63
N ALA A 125 -9.64 -2.54 -14.30
CA ALA A 125 -9.61 -3.72 -13.43
C ALA A 125 -10.97 -4.46 -13.32
N ALA A 126 -12.04 -3.95 -13.93
CA ALA A 126 -13.39 -4.49 -13.87
C ALA A 126 -13.85 -5.16 -15.19
N ARG A 127 -12.93 -5.44 -16.12
CA ARG A 127 -13.16 -6.16 -17.37
C ARG A 127 -12.33 -7.42 -17.46
#